data_AF-A0A8S8YV11-F1
#
_entry.id   AF-A0A8S8YV11-F1
#
_cell.length_a   1.000
_cell.length_b   1.000
_cell.length_c   1.000
_cell.angle_alpha   90.00
_cell.angle_beta   90.00
_cell.angle_gamma   90.00
#
_symmetry.space_group_name_H-M   'P 1'
#
loop_
_entity.id
_entity.type
_entity.pdbx_description
1 polymer ?
#
loop_
_entity_poly.entity_id
_entity_poly.type
_entity_poly.pdbx_seq_one_letter_code
_entity_poly.pdbx_strand_id
1 'polypeptide(L)'
;MIVWKVPEERISEVGNKLGAFPQVSHCYERPVYPDWPYNVFSMIHCKSFDEAGEVAGQIQKQINVDEYKILFSAKEFKKTRVEYFVENEFSLEEKIPA
;
A
#
# COMPACT_ATOMS: atom_id res chain seq x y z
N MET A 1 -5.15 -1.82 0.86
CA MET A 1 -3.68 -1.82 1.03
C MET A 1 -3.38 -2.14 2.48
N ILE A 2 -2.32 -2.90 2.76
CA ILE A 2 -1.79 -3.03 4.12
C ILE A 2 -0.40 -2.40 4.17
N VAL A 3 -0.14 -1.64 5.22
CA VAL A 3 1.16 -1.03 5.50
C VAL A 3 1.74 -1.63 6.76
N TRP A 4 3.01 -2.03 6.70
CA TRP A 4 3.70 -2.81 7.71
C TRP A 4 4.90 -2.04 8.22
N LYS A 5 5.12 -2.06 9.53
CA LYS A 5 6.32 -1.53 10.16
C LYS A 5 7.29 -2.68 10.37
N VAL A 6 8.21 -2.83 9.42
CA VAL A 6 9.14 -3.95 9.35
C VAL A 6 10.51 -3.47 9.83
N PRO A 7 11.22 -4.22 10.71
CA PRO A 7 12.62 -3.93 11.01
C PRO A 7 13.46 -3.89 9.73
N GLU A 8 14.40 -2.94 9.63
CA GLU A 8 15.13 -2.66 8.38
C GLU A 8 15.85 -3.89 7.84
N GLU A 9 16.45 -4.68 8.72
CA GLU A 9 17.16 -5.91 8.41
C GLU A 9 16.25 -7.04 7.87
N ARG A 10 14.93 -6.92 8.04
CA ARG A 10 13.92 -7.91 7.63
C ARG A 10 13.11 -7.50 6.40
N ILE A 11 13.29 -6.29 5.87
CA ILE A 11 12.47 -5.76 4.76
C ILE A 11 12.46 -6.72 3.57
N SER A 12 13.63 -7.17 3.12
CA SER A 12 13.76 -8.09 1.98
C SER A 12 13.11 -9.46 2.25
N GLU A 13 13.28 -10.01 3.47
CA GLU A 13 12.66 -11.28 3.88
C GLU A 13 11.12 -11.17 3.85
N VAL A 14 10.58 -10.13 4.48
CA VAL A 14 9.14 -9.88 4.57
C VAL A 14 8.56 -9.54 3.21
N GLY A 15 9.23 -8.72 2.40
CA GLY A 15 8.81 -8.38 1.04
C GLY A 15 8.70 -9.62 0.14
N ASN A 16 9.68 -10.53 0.20
CA ASN A 16 9.63 -11.79 -0.55
C ASN A 16 8.48 -12.68 -0.10
N LYS A 17 8.25 -12.81 1.22
CA LYS A 17 7.09 -13.55 1.76
C LYS A 17 5.77 -12.94 1.29
N LEU A 18 5.63 -11.62 1.41
CA LEU A 18 4.44 -10.89 0.96
C LEU A 18 4.18 -11.11 -0.53
N GLY A 19 5.21 -11.03 -1.37
CA GLY A 19 5.10 -11.26 -2.82
C GLY A 19 4.71 -12.69 -3.22
N ALA A 20 4.85 -13.67 -2.32
CA ALA A 20 4.46 -15.05 -2.55
C ALA A 20 2.97 -15.32 -2.29
N PHE A 21 2.25 -14.41 -1.63
CA PHE A 21 0.81 -14.57 -1.39
C PHE A 21 0.00 -14.30 -2.66
N PRO A 22 -0.89 -15.20 -3.09
CA PRO A 22 -1.73 -14.99 -4.27
C PRO A 22 -2.62 -13.75 -4.22
N GLN A 23 -2.98 -13.31 -3.01
CA GLN A 23 -3.82 -12.12 -2.78
C GLN A 23 -3.05 -10.81 -2.95
N VAL A 24 -1.71 -10.84 -2.94
CA VAL A 24 -0.84 -9.67 -3.04
C VAL A 24 -0.48 -9.43 -4.50
N SER A 25 -0.87 -8.29 -5.06
CA SER A 25 -0.54 -7.92 -6.45
C SER A 25 0.72 -7.08 -6.59
N HIS A 26 1.03 -6.27 -5.57
CA HIS A 26 2.19 -5.39 -5.56
C HIS A 26 2.75 -5.29 -4.15
N CYS A 27 4.08 -5.23 -4.03
CA CYS A 27 4.79 -4.98 -2.79
C CYS A 27 5.80 -3.85 -3.01
N TYR A 28 5.89 -2.91 -2.08
CA TYR A 28 6.78 -1.75 -2.18
C TYR A 28 7.50 -1.51 -0.87
N GLU A 29 8.77 -1.10 -0.97
CA GLU A 29 9.52 -0.47 0.10
C GLU A 29 9.46 1.05 -0.03
N ARG A 30 9.33 1.77 1.09
CA ARG A 30 9.42 3.24 1.16
C ARG A 30 10.17 3.69 2.42
N PRO A 31 10.72 4.93 2.42
CA PRO A 31 11.24 5.56 3.62
C PRO A 31 10.19 5.71 4.72
N VAL A 32 10.65 5.78 5.98
CA VAL A 32 9.84 6.08 7.16
C VAL A 32 9.94 7.55 7.55
N TYR A 33 8.87 8.08 8.16
CA TYR A 33 8.80 9.44 8.70
C TYR A 33 8.27 9.41 10.14
N PRO A 34 8.51 10.44 10.98
CA PRO A 34 8.07 10.44 12.38
C PRO A 34 6.57 10.22 12.59
N ASP A 35 5.74 10.72 11.68
CA ASP A 35 4.28 10.56 11.65
C ASP A 35 3.82 9.35 10.83
N TRP A 36 4.73 8.72 10.08
CA TRP A 36 4.45 7.56 9.23
C TRP A 36 5.53 6.47 9.32
N PRO A 37 5.47 5.60 10.35
CA PRO A 37 6.50 4.60 10.62
C PRO A 37 6.30 3.29 9.83
N TYR A 38 5.74 3.32 8.62
CA TYR A 38 5.50 2.12 7.79
C TYR A 38 6.37 2.14 6.54
N ASN A 39 7.24 1.15 6.40
CA ASN A 39 8.21 1.04 5.31
C ASN A 39 7.84 0.01 4.24
N VAL A 40 6.96 -0.95 4.54
CA VAL A 40 6.54 -1.97 3.57
C VAL A 40 5.06 -1.85 3.27
N PHE A 41 4.69 -1.82 1.99
CA PHE A 41 3.32 -1.67 1.51
C PHE A 41 2.94 -2.89 0.68
N SER A 42 1.84 -3.55 0.99
CA SER A 42 1.27 -4.62 0.17
C SER A 42 -0.13 -4.26 -0.35
N MET A 43 -0.32 -4.37 -1.66
CA MET A 43 -1.64 -4.27 -2.28
C MET A 43 -2.31 -5.63 -2.27
N ILE A 44 -3.34 -5.75 -1.44
CA ILE A 44 -4.11 -6.98 -1.25
C ILE A 44 -5.51 -6.79 -1.84
N HIS A 45 -5.95 -7.77 -2.63
CA HIS A 45 -7.30 -7.81 -3.17
C HIS A 45 -8.18 -8.74 -2.33
N CYS A 46 -9.23 -8.18 -1.74
CA CYS A 46 -10.25 -8.90 -0.97
C CYS A 46 -11.64 -8.46 -1.47
N LYS A 47 -12.64 -9.31 -1.25
CA LYS A 47 -14.03 -9.09 -1.67
C LYS A 47 -14.87 -8.41 -0.58
N SER A 48 -14.42 -8.41 0.67
CA SER A 48 -15.08 -7.73 1.79
C SER A 48 -14.08 -7.18 2.82
N PHE A 49 -14.57 -6.33 3.72
CA PHE A 49 -13.79 -5.82 4.86
C PHE A 49 -13.39 -6.93 5.83
N ASP A 50 -14.31 -7.87 6.10
CA ASP A 50 -14.06 -9.00 7.00
C ASP A 50 -12.96 -9.92 6.43
N GLU A 51 -13.04 -10.25 5.13
CA GLU A 51 -12.01 -11.05 4.45
C GLU A 51 -10.65 -10.35 4.48
N ALA A 52 -10.62 -9.02 4.35
CA ALA A 52 -9.38 -8.26 4.46
C ALA A 52 -8.75 -8.37 5.85
N GLY A 53 -9.56 -8.37 6.92
CA GLY A 53 -9.09 -8.60 8.29
C GLY A 53 -8.55 -10.01 8.49
N GLU A 54 -9.25 -11.02 7.98
CA GLU A 54 -8.81 -12.43 8.05
C GLU A 54 -7.48 -12.64 7.30
N VAL A 55 -7.38 -12.16 6.06
CA VAL A 55 -6.16 -12.24 5.25
C VAL A 55 -5.01 -11.48 5.91
N ALA A 56 -5.27 -10.29 6.45
CA ALA A 56 -4.27 -9.53 7.20
C ALA A 56 -3.72 -10.32 8.38
N GLY A 57 -4.60 -10.95 9.18
CA GLY A 57 -4.20 -11.78 10.32
C GLY A 57 -3.42 -13.04 9.91
N GLN A 58 -3.78 -13.67 8.79
CA GLN A 58 -3.03 -14.82 8.25
C GLN A 58 -1.63 -14.39 7.80
N ILE A 59 -1.52 -13.29 7.06
CA ILE A 59 -0.25 -12.77 6.58
C ILE A 59 0.63 -12.34 7.76
N GLN A 60 0.07 -11.59 8.71
CA GLN A 60 0.78 -11.12 9.92
C GLN A 60 1.47 -12.29 10.65
N LYS A 61 0.76 -13.40 10.86
CA LYS A 61 1.32 -14.60 11.50
C LYS A 61 2.48 -15.22 10.72
N GLN A 62 2.45 -15.17 9.39
CA GLN A 62 3.49 -15.77 8.54
C GLN A 62 4.74 -14.89 8.39
N ILE A 63 4.55 -13.57 8.35
CA ILE A 63 5.67 -12.61 8.26
C ILE A 63 6.21 -12.20 9.63
N ASN A 64 5.46 -12.47 10.71
CA ASN A 64 5.78 -12.10 12.08
C ASN A 64 6.07 -10.60 12.23
N VAL A 65 5.08 -9.77 11.88
CA VAL A 65 5.10 -8.30 11.97
C VAL A 65 3.78 -7.83 12.58
N ASP A 66 3.82 -7.37 13.83
CA ASP A 66 2.62 -7.05 14.60
C ASP A 66 2.07 -5.64 14.32
N GLU A 67 2.95 -4.70 13.97
CA GLU A 67 2.57 -3.32 13.70
C GLU A 67 2.20 -3.13 12.23
N TYR A 68 0.90 -3.08 11.94
CA TYR A 68 0.38 -2.81 10.60
C TYR A 68 -0.91 -2.00 10.64
N LYS A 69 -1.29 -1.41 9.49
CA LYS A 69 -2.59 -0.77 9.28
C LYS A 69 -3.18 -1.20 7.94
N ILE A 70 -4.50 -1.42 7.92
CA ILE A 70 -5.26 -1.63 6.69
C ILE A 70 -5.80 -0.28 6.22
N LEU A 71 -5.40 0.13 5.02
CA LEU A 71 -5.91 1.30 4.33
C LEU A 71 -6.89 0.85 3.25
N PHE A 72 -8.18 1.02 3.53
CA PHE A 72 -9.25 0.70 2.58
C PHE A 72 -9.44 1.83 1.57
N SER A 73 -9.49 1.49 0.30
CA SER A 73 -9.84 2.42 -0.75
C SER A 73 -11.34 2.70 -0.70
N ALA A 74 -11.74 3.87 -0.20
CA ALA A 74 -13.14 4.26 -0.09
C ALA A 74 -13.70 4.82 -1.41
N LYS A 75 -12.89 5.60 -2.13
CA LYS A 75 -13.26 6.24 -3.38
C LYS A 75 -12.04 6.37 -4.29
N GLU A 76 -12.22 6.06 -5.56
CA GLU A 76 -11.22 6.31 -6.60
C GLU A 76 -11.51 7.68 -7.22
N PHE A 77 -10.70 8.70 -6.89
CA PHE A 77 -10.86 10.04 -7.46
C PHE A 77 -10.28 10.13 -8.88
N LYS A 78 -9.19 9.39 -9.15
CA LYS A 78 -8.52 9.35 -10.44
C LYS A 78 -7.70 8.06 -10.57
N LYS A 79 -7.83 7.39 -11.71
CA LYS A 79 -6.97 6.25 -12.10
C LYS A 79 -6.74 6.28 -13.61
N THR A 80 -5.70 7.01 -13.99
CA THR A 80 -5.23 7.10 -15.37
C THR A 80 -3.72 6.92 -15.38
N ARG A 81 -3.16 6.45 -16.49
CA ARG A 81 -1.70 6.42 -16.66
C ARG A 81 -1.19 7.83 -16.93
N VAL A 82 0.04 8.11 -16.54
CA VAL A 82 0.74 9.34 -16.94
C VAL A 82 1.06 9.25 -18.43
N GLU A 83 0.75 10.30 -19.17
CA GLU A 83 1.20 10.48 -20.55
C GLU A 83 2.52 11.24 -20.53
N TYR A 84 3.57 10.64 -21.10
CA TYR A 84 4.88 11.27 -21.19
C TYR A 84 4.97 12.03 -22.52
N PHE A 85 5.64 13.18 -22.51
CA PHE A 85 5.93 14.01 -23.69
C PHE A 85 4.69 14.50 -24.46
N VAL A 86 3.72 15.07 -23.73
CA VAL A 86 2.54 15.70 -24.32
C VAL A 86 2.77 17.18 -24.60
N GLU A 87 2.29 17.68 -25.73
CA GLU A 87 2.34 19.11 -26.12
C GLU A 87 1.25 19.95 -25.43
N ASN A 88 0.44 19.35 -24.55
CA ASN A 88 -0.69 20.02 -23.91
C ASN A 88 -0.24 20.94 -22.76
N GLU A 89 -0.59 22.22 -22.83
CA GLU A 89 -0.55 23.15 -21.70
C GLU A 89 -1.64 22.79 -20.69
N PHE A 90 -1.27 22.41 -19.47
CA PHE A 90 -2.20 22.23 -18.36
C PHE A 90 -2.21 23.49 -17.49
N SER A 91 -3.33 24.20 -17.43
CA SER A 91 -3.59 25.19 -16.39
C SER A 91 -4.09 24.48 -15.12
N LEU A 92 -3.38 24.64 -14.00
CA LEU A 92 -3.74 24.08 -12.69
C LEU A 92 -4.65 25.03 -11.87
N GLU A 93 -5.14 26.11 -12.47
CA GLU A 93 -5.71 27.23 -11.72
C GLU A 93 -7.24 27.20 -11.64
N GLU A 94 -7.79 26.29 -10.85
CA GLU A 94 -8.96 26.63 -10.03
C GLU A 94 -8.78 26.01 -8.65
N LYS A 95 -8.53 26.86 -7.65
CA LYS A 95 -8.47 26.45 -6.24
C LYS A 95 -9.85 25.93 -5.85
N ILE A 96 -9.92 24.69 -5.38
CA ILE A 96 -11.13 24.18 -4.73
C ILE A 96 -11.32 25.01 -3.44
N PRO A 97 -12.43 25.76 -3.29
CA PRO A 97 -12.68 26.50 -2.06
C PRO A 97 -12.83 25.52 -0.89
N ALA A 98 -12.24 25.92 0.25
CA ALA A 98 -12.23 25.15 1.51
C ALA A 98 -13.62 25.00 2.12
#